data_AF-A0A832GTR8-F1
#
_entry.id   AF-A0A832GTR8-F1
#
_cell.length_a   1.000
_cell.length_b   1.000
_cell.length_c   1.000
_cell.angle_alpha   90.00
_cell.angle_beta   90.00
_cell.angle_gamma   90.00
#
_symmetry.space_group_name_H-M   'P 1'
#
loop_
_entity.id
_entity.type
_entity.pdbx_description
1 polymer ?
#
loop_
_entity_poly.entity_id
_entity_poly.type
_entity_poly.pdbx_seq_one_letter_code
_entity_poly.pdbx_strand_id
1 'polypeptide(L)'
;MESDLIYSILKDLTKTDIKYVVCGGIACVIHGVERATYDLDIYAELYEENLRKIIEISKKYELIPRIPEPIENLISEEKRKEWIEKKGAKDISDIKELKKIIETRKKK
;
A
#
# COMPACT_ATOMS: atom_id res chain seq x y z
N MET A 1 -16.12 -8.70 9.63
CA MET A 1 -15.67 -9.66 8.60
C MET A 1 -14.81 -8.97 7.53
N GLU A 2 -15.21 -7.87 6.88
CA GLU A 2 -14.27 -7.05 6.06
C GLU A 2 -13.35 -6.15 6.91
N SER A 3 -13.84 -5.65 8.04
CA SER A 3 -13.05 -4.87 9.03
C SER A 3 -11.83 -5.61 9.57
N ASP A 4 -11.86 -6.95 9.57
CA ASP A 4 -10.83 -7.80 10.17
C ASP A 4 -9.55 -7.86 9.32
N LEU A 5 -9.66 -7.68 7.99
CA LEU A 5 -8.51 -7.77 7.10
C LEU A 5 -7.62 -6.54 7.20
N ILE A 6 -8.18 -5.33 7.13
CA ILE A 6 -7.40 -4.09 7.24
C ILE A 6 -6.68 -4.05 8.60
N TYR A 7 -7.39 -4.42 9.67
CA TYR A 7 -6.80 -4.52 11.00
C TYR A 7 -5.64 -5.54 11.04
N SER A 8 -5.82 -6.71 10.41
CA SER A 8 -4.78 -7.73 10.33
C SER A 8 -3.54 -7.23 9.58
N ILE A 9 -3.73 -6.59 8.42
CA ILE A 9 -2.64 -6.00 7.63
C ILE A 9 -1.90 -4.95 8.47
N LEU A 10 -2.61 -4.00 9.09
CA LEU A 10 -1.99 -2.98 9.95
C LEU A 10 -1.19 -3.58 11.11
N LYS A 11 -1.74 -4.61 11.76
CA LYS A 11 -1.07 -5.32 12.85
C LYS A 11 0.23 -5.96 12.38
N ASP A 12 0.24 -6.58 11.20
CA ASP A 12 1.43 -7.23 10.67
C ASP A 12 2.44 -6.23 10.10
N LEU A 13 1.99 -5.12 9.50
CA LEU A 13 2.86 -4.01 9.12
C LEU A 13 3.59 -3.45 10.35
N THR A 14 2.88 -3.25 11.46
CA THR A 14 3.46 -2.76 12.73
C THR A 14 4.45 -3.76 13.32
N LYS A 15 4.10 -5.05 13.34
CA LYS A 15 4.95 -6.11 13.93
C LYS A 15 6.23 -6.39 13.14
N THR A 16 6.24 -6.10 11.84
CA THR A 16 7.37 -6.38 10.93
C THR A 16 8.40 -5.24 10.90
N ASP A 17 8.22 -4.20 11.73
CA ASP A 17 9.05 -2.98 11.76
C ASP A 17 9.20 -2.35 10.37
N ILE A 18 8.09 -2.28 9.64
CA ILE A 18 8.01 -1.55 8.37
C ILE A 18 7.93 -0.05 8.69
N LYS A 19 8.69 0.77 7.98
CA LYS A 19 8.62 2.23 8.09
C LYS A 19 7.53 2.74 7.18
N TYR A 20 6.37 3.01 7.76
CA TYR A 20 5.20 3.52 7.05
C TYR A 20 4.38 4.50 7.90
N VAL A 21 3.53 5.28 7.23
CA VAL A 21 2.50 6.14 7.82
C VAL A 21 1.17 5.78 7.19
N VAL A 22 0.13 5.61 8.01
CA VAL A 22 -1.24 5.41 7.53
C VAL A 22 -1.83 6.73 7.07
N CYS A 23 -2.48 6.71 5.91
CA CYS A 23 -3.11 7.87 5.30
C CYS A 23 -4.58 7.58 4.96
N GLY A 24 -5.27 8.59 4.43
CA GLY A 24 -6.61 8.43 3.89
C GLY A 24 -7.68 8.20 4.96
N GLY A 25 -8.70 7.42 4.61
CA GLY A 25 -9.88 7.22 5.47
C GLY A 25 -9.55 6.55 6.81
N ILE A 26 -8.68 5.54 6.78
CA ILE A 26 -8.28 4.80 8.00
C ILE A 26 -7.54 5.70 8.97
N ALA A 27 -6.72 6.66 8.50
CA ALA A 27 -6.08 7.62 9.38
C ALA A 27 -7.13 8.47 10.16
N CYS A 28 -8.21 8.90 9.50
CA CYS A 28 -9.32 9.59 10.17
C CYS A 28 -9.98 8.71 11.25
N VAL A 29 -10.24 7.43 10.92
CA VAL A 29 -10.86 6.46 11.84
C VAL A 29 -9.99 6.24 13.08
N ILE A 30 -8.67 6.11 12.92
CA ILE A 30 -7.72 5.97 14.03
C ILE A 30 -7.78 7.19 14.98
N HIS A 31 -8.05 8.39 14.45
CA HIS A 31 -8.22 9.62 15.22
C HIS A 31 -9.63 9.84 15.78
N GLY A 32 -10.51 8.83 15.71
CA GLY A 32 -11.86 8.89 16.28
C GLY A 32 -12.90 9.58 15.38
N VAL A 33 -12.57 9.84 14.11
CA VAL A 33 -13.52 10.38 13.14
C VAL A 33 -14.21 9.22 12.42
N GLU A 34 -15.52 9.09 12.62
CA GLU A 34 -16.32 8.08 11.94
C GLU A 34 -16.32 8.29 10.43
N ARG A 35 -15.92 7.26 9.68
CA ARG A 35 -15.91 7.29 8.21
C ARG A 35 -16.05 5.88 7.65
N ALA A 36 -16.87 5.73 6.63
CA ALA A 36 -16.87 4.53 5.80
C ALA A 36 -15.65 4.57 4.87
N THR A 37 -14.75 3.58 5.00
CA THR A 37 -13.57 3.37 4.16
C THR A 37 -13.33 1.87 4.05
N TYR A 38 -12.91 1.42 2.87
CA TYR A 38 -12.72 0.01 2.55
C TYR A 38 -11.32 -0.26 1.98
N ASP A 39 -10.47 0.77 1.99
CA ASP A 39 -9.10 0.77 1.49
C ASP A 39 -8.13 1.18 2.60
N LEU A 40 -6.89 0.70 2.47
CA LEU A 40 -5.79 1.08 3.32
C LEU A 40 -4.74 1.78 2.45
N ASP A 41 -4.57 3.08 2.67
CA ASP A 41 -3.50 3.86 2.07
C ASP A 41 -2.35 4.01 3.07
N ILE A 42 -1.13 3.73 2.62
CA ILE A 42 0.08 3.95 3.40
C ILE A 42 1.11 4.73 2.58
N TYR A 43 1.90 5.56 3.25
CA TYR A 43 3.20 5.98 2.75
C TYR A 43 4.28 5.14 3.37
N ALA A 44 5.27 4.73 2.60
CA ALA A 44 6.37 3.92 3.08
C ALA A 44 7.70 4.48 2.59
N GLU A 45 8.75 4.30 3.38
CA GLU A 45 10.10 4.60 2.92
C GLU A 45 10.54 3.64 1.80
N LEU A 46 11.22 4.16 0.78
CA LEU A 46 11.51 3.44 -0.46
C LEU A 46 12.88 2.75 -0.49
N TYR A 47 13.47 2.49 0.68
CA TYR A 47 14.69 1.68 0.74
C TYR A 47 14.36 0.19 0.58
N GLU A 48 15.28 -0.55 -0.05
CA GLU A 48 15.05 -1.91 -0.52
C GLU A 48 14.51 -2.86 0.56
N GLU A 49 15.09 -2.84 1.77
CA GLU A 49 14.67 -3.73 2.85
C GLU A 49 13.21 -3.46 3.28
N ASN A 50 12.78 -2.20 3.35
CA ASN A 50 11.39 -1.85 3.67
C ASN A 50 10.43 -2.38 2.60
N LEU A 51 10.80 -2.18 1.33
CA LEU A 51 10.00 -2.61 0.20
C LEU A 51 9.89 -4.14 0.13
N ARG A 52 10.97 -4.87 0.44
CA ARG A 52 10.93 -6.34 0.55
C ARG A 52 9.94 -6.79 1.62
N LYS A 53 9.94 -6.17 2.80
CA LYS A 53 8.96 -6.47 3.86
C LYS A 53 7.53 -6.20 3.40
N ILE A 54 7.29 -5.10 2.69
CA ILE A 54 5.96 -4.76 2.13
C ILE A 54 5.52 -5.80 1.08
N ILE A 55 6.44 -6.27 0.23
CA ILE A 55 6.16 -7.33 -0.75
C ILE A 55 5.77 -8.63 -0.04
N GLU A 56 6.49 -9.04 0.99
CA GLU A 56 6.18 -10.24 1.76
C GLU A 56 4.81 -10.15 2.44
N ILE A 57 4.47 -9.01 3.05
CA ILE A 57 3.13 -8.77 3.59
C ILE A 57 2.08 -8.84 2.48
N SER A 58 2.35 -8.23 1.32
CA SER A 58 1.42 -8.23 0.19
C SER A 58 1.13 -9.64 -0.30
N LYS A 59 2.16 -10.50 -0.38
CA LYS A 59 2.02 -11.91 -0.74
C LYS A 59 1.27 -12.71 0.32
N LYS A 60 1.60 -12.50 1.60
CA LYS A 60 0.95 -13.18 2.74
C LYS A 60 -0.56 -13.01 2.73
N TYR A 61 -1.05 -11.83 2.36
CA TYR A 61 -2.47 -11.51 2.28
C TYR A 61 -3.07 -11.68 0.88
N GLU A 62 -2.32 -12.28 -0.06
CA GLU A 62 -2.74 -12.54 -1.44
C GLU A 62 -3.24 -11.26 -2.16
N LEU A 63 -2.57 -10.14 -1.89
CA LEU A 63 -2.93 -8.84 -2.43
C LEU A 63 -2.50 -8.75 -3.90
N ILE A 64 -3.39 -8.25 -4.74
CA ILE A 64 -3.18 -8.18 -6.18
C ILE A 64 -2.82 -6.74 -6.55
N PRO A 65 -1.69 -6.51 -7.24
CA PRO A 65 -1.33 -5.19 -7.74
C PRO A 65 -2.40 -4.64 -8.68
N ARG A 66 -2.69 -3.33 -8.55
CA ARG A 66 -3.56 -2.62 -9.52
C ARG A 66 -2.88 -2.35 -10.86
N ILE A 67 -1.55 -2.39 -10.89
CA ILE A 67 -0.77 -2.30 -12.12
C ILE A 67 -0.61 -3.70 -12.71
N PRO A 68 -0.59 -3.86 -14.05
CA PRO A 68 -0.39 -5.15 -14.70
C PRO A 68 1.09 -5.58 -14.67
N GLU A 69 1.71 -5.45 -13.50
CA GLU A 69 3.12 -5.73 -13.25
C GLU A 69 3.23 -6.49 -11.91
N PRO A 70 4.18 -7.43 -11.78
CA PRO A 70 4.43 -8.12 -10.51
C PRO A 70 4.78 -7.15 -9.37
N ILE A 71 4.37 -7.48 -8.15
CA ILE A 71 4.62 -6.64 -6.97
C ILE A 71 6.12 -6.51 -6.65
N GLU A 72 6.91 -7.49 -7.08
CA GLU A 72 8.37 -7.53 -6.93
C GLU A 72 9.06 -6.38 -7.65
N ASN A 73 8.47 -5.89 -8.75
CA ASN A 73 8.99 -4.76 -9.50
C ASN A 73 8.98 -3.46 -8.69
N LEU A 74 8.29 -3.43 -7.54
CA LEU A 74 8.32 -2.31 -6.60
C LEU A 74 9.74 -2.00 -6.11
N ILE A 75 10.65 -2.98 -6.07
CA ILE A 75 12.05 -2.80 -5.65
C ILE A 75 12.83 -1.94 -6.65
N SER A 76 12.56 -2.08 -7.95
CA SER A 76 13.28 -1.34 -9.00
C SER A 76 12.86 0.12 -9.03
N GLU A 77 13.84 1.01 -8.85
CA GLU A 77 13.61 2.45 -8.94
C GLU A 77 13.23 2.88 -10.35
N GLU A 78 13.82 2.25 -11.37
CA GLU A 78 13.53 2.51 -12.78
C GLU A 78 12.08 2.17 -13.10
N LYS A 79 11.59 1.03 -12.61
CA LYS A 79 10.18 0.64 -12.75
C LYS A 79 9.25 1.61 -12.04
N ARG A 80 9.58 2.04 -10.82
CA ARG A 80 8.81 3.07 -10.12
C ARG A 80 8.72 4.36 -10.94
N LYS A 81 9.84 4.85 -11.49
CA LYS A 81 9.87 6.05 -12.36
C LYS A 81 9.05 5.85 -13.64
N GLU A 82 9.18 4.70 -14.29
CA GLU A 82 8.41 4.34 -15.49
C GLU A 82 6.89 4.41 -15.23
N TRP A 83 6.43 3.89 -14.08
CA TRP A 83 5.01 3.91 -13.73
C TRP A 83 4.47 5.32 -13.50
N ILE A 84 5.29 6.19 -12.91
CA ILE A 84 4.97 7.61 -12.67
C ILE A 84 4.80 8.34 -14.01
N GLU A 85 5.76 8.16 -14.92
CA GLU A 85 5.78 8.85 -16.22
C GLU A 85 4.68 8.36 -17.17
N LYS A 86 4.46 7.03 -17.29
CA LYS A 86 3.54 6.45 -18.30
C LYS A 86 2.06 6.63 -17.95
N LYS A 87 1.69 6.73 -16.68
CA LYS A 87 0.26 6.77 -16.31
C LYS A 87 -0.41 8.12 -16.50
N GLY A 88 0.31 9.19 -16.83
CA GLY A 88 -0.28 10.55 -16.84
C GLY A 88 -1.01 10.85 -15.53
N ALA A 89 -0.46 10.38 -14.41
CA ALA A 89 -1.14 10.39 -13.12
C ALA A 89 -1.37 11.84 -12.68
N LYS A 90 -2.64 12.28 -12.68
CA LYS A 90 -3.09 13.53 -12.06
C LYS A 90 -3.05 13.48 -10.51
N ASP A 91 -2.25 12.61 -9.93
CA ASP A 91 -1.98 12.57 -8.50
C ASP A 91 -0.47 12.76 -8.30
N ILE A 92 -0.10 14.02 -8.07
CA ILE A 92 1.23 14.66 -8.20
C ILE A 92 2.21 14.33 -7.07
N SER A 93 2.02 13.16 -6.48
CA SER A 93 2.54 12.85 -5.15
C SER A 93 3.91 12.11 -5.21
N ASP A 94 4.28 11.72 -6.43
CA ASP A 94 5.27 10.73 -6.84
C ASP A 94 6.79 11.09 -6.79
N ILE A 95 7.31 11.63 -5.68
CA ILE A 95 8.75 11.46 -5.36
C ILE A 95 8.98 10.74 -4.01
N LYS A 96 7.93 10.56 -3.20
CA LYS A 96 7.99 9.86 -1.90
C LYS A 96 6.81 8.91 -1.62
N GLU A 97 5.95 8.66 -2.60
CA GLU A 97 4.54 8.39 -2.29
C GLU A 97 3.96 7.16 -3.02
N LEU A 98 3.84 6.03 -2.32
CA LEU A 98 3.11 4.86 -2.82
C LEU A 98 1.63 4.91 -2.45
N LYS A 99 0.84 5.74 -3.13
CA LYS A 99 -0.63 5.67 -3.03
C LYS A 99 -1.16 4.52 -3.88
N LYS A 100 -1.85 3.57 -3.21
CA LYS A 100 -2.58 2.40 -3.74
C LYS A 100 -1.75 1.23 -4.26
N ILE A 101 -1.11 0.49 -3.34
CA ILE A 101 -0.61 -0.86 -3.64
C ILE A 101 -1.65 -1.96 -3.32
N ILE A 102 -2.64 -1.70 -2.47
CA ILE A 102 -3.53 -2.75 -1.96
C ILE A 102 -4.99 -2.33 -2.18
N GLU A 103 -5.64 -2.88 -3.20
CA GLU A 103 -7.10 -2.95 -3.25
C GLU A 103 -7.50 -4.39 -2.97
N THR A 104 -8.14 -4.60 -1.84
CA THR A 104 -8.77 -5.88 -1.57
C THR A 104 -9.98 -6.03 -2.47
N ARG A 105 -9.81 -6.68 -3.63
CA ARG A 105 -10.93 -7.31 -4.32
C ARG A 105 -10.76 -8.82 -4.23
N LYS A 106 -11.51 -9.46 -3.33
CA LYS A 106 -11.85 -10.88 -3.52
C LYS A 106 -12.55 -10.98 -4.87
N LYS A 107 -12.09 -11.89 -5.74
CA LYS A 107 -12.86 -12.29 -6.93
C LYS A 107 -14.28 -12.66 -6.49
N LYS A 108 -15.27 -12.09 -7.16
CA LYS A 108 -16.62 -12.64 -7.20
C LYS A 108 -16.59 -14.03 -7.83
#